data_AF-A0A6P8VX22-F1
#
_entry.id   AF-A0A6P8VX22-F1
#
_cell.length_a   1.000
_cell.length_b   1.000
_cell.length_c   1.000
_cell.angle_alpha   90.00
_cell.angle_beta   90.00
_cell.angle_gamma   90.00
#
_symmetry.space_group_name_H-M   'P 1'
#
loop_
_entity.id
_entity.type
_entity.pdbx_description
1 polymer ?
#
loop_
_entity_poly.entity_id
_entity_poly.type
_entity_poly.pdbx_seq_one_letter_code
_entity_poly.pdbx_strand_id
1 'polypeptide(L)'
;MTDLGATDLLLMRRGLNVKKSGRLRRDLPLLLMLGLLFGDLSSSKVESCGGVVQGLNGSIESPGFPHGYPNYANCTWLIITGERNRIQLTFVTLALEEDFDIVSVYDGQPSPGNLKMRLEMIISFTV
;
A
#
# COMPACT_ATOMS: atom_id res chain seq x y z
N MET A 1 -16.91 -23.51 7.69
CA MET A 1 -16.28 -23.17 8.98
C MET A 1 -15.07 -22.29 8.73
N THR A 2 -15.08 -21.05 9.22
CA THR A 2 -13.88 -20.19 9.38
C THR A 2 -14.16 -19.24 10.54
N ASP A 3 -14.28 -19.80 11.74
CA ASP A 3 -14.22 -19.04 12.99
C ASP A 3 -12.81 -19.24 13.55
N LEU A 4 -11.90 -18.34 13.18
CA LEU A 4 -10.47 -18.37 13.52
C LEU A 4 -9.96 -16.94 13.75
N GLY A 5 -10.59 -16.27 14.73
CA GLY A 5 -10.29 -14.89 15.11
C GLY A 5 -10.84 -13.84 14.14
N ALA A 6 -10.93 -12.59 14.59
CA ALA A 6 -11.20 -11.47 13.69
C ALA A 6 -9.97 -11.29 12.78
N THR A 7 -10.16 -11.59 11.49
CA THR A 7 -9.11 -11.53 10.47
C THR A 7 -9.41 -10.40 9.49
N ASP A 8 -9.01 -9.19 9.84
CA ASP A 8 -9.17 -8.05 8.94
C ASP A 8 -7.99 -7.95 7.98
N LEU A 9 -8.25 -7.54 6.74
CA LEU A 9 -7.26 -7.33 5.71
C LEU A 9 -7.20 -5.85 5.33
N LEU A 10 -6.04 -5.25 5.57
CA LEU A 10 -5.72 -3.89 5.16
C LEU A 10 -4.99 -3.92 3.81
N LEU A 11 -5.57 -3.28 2.81
CA LEU A 11 -5.03 -3.16 1.45
C LEU A 11 -4.70 -1.70 1.17
N MET A 12 -3.45 -1.39 0.84
CA MET A 12 -3.06 -0.07 0.34
C MET A 12 -2.56 -0.18 -1.09
N ARG A 13 -3.07 0.68 -1.98
CA ARG A 13 -2.63 0.77 -3.37
C ARG A 13 -2.27 2.20 -3.73
N ARG A 14 -1.12 2.37 -4.38
CA ARG A 14 -0.68 3.61 -5.03
C ARG A 14 -0.86 3.50 -6.54
N GLY A 15 -1.60 4.43 -7.14
CA GLY A 15 -1.74 4.55 -8.58
C GLY A 15 -0.51 5.20 -9.23
N LEU A 16 -0.58 5.48 -10.53
CA LEU A 16 0.40 6.36 -11.18
C LEU A 16 -0.24 7.69 -11.56
N ASN A 17 0.21 8.77 -10.92
CA ASN A 17 0.00 10.10 -11.47
C ASN A 17 0.92 10.30 -12.68
N VAL A 18 0.36 10.14 -13.89
CA VAL A 18 1.08 10.29 -15.18
C VAL A 18 1.80 11.64 -15.29
N LYS A 19 1.28 12.71 -14.67
CA LYS A 19 1.92 14.04 -14.67
C LYS A 19 3.25 14.06 -13.91
N LYS A 20 3.42 13.21 -12.88
CA LYS A 20 4.69 13.03 -12.15
C LYS A 20 5.67 12.09 -12.87
N SER A 21 5.16 11.20 -13.73
CA SER A 21 5.99 10.28 -14.55
C SER A 21 6.68 10.98 -15.75
N GLY A 22 6.54 12.30 -15.88
CA GLY A 22 7.12 13.12 -16.94
C GLY A 22 8.64 13.32 -16.90
N ARG A 23 9.42 12.33 -16.45
CA ARG A 23 10.90 12.39 -16.49
C ARG A 23 11.58 11.07 -16.83
N LEU A 24 11.07 10.38 -17.84
CA LEU A 24 11.92 9.51 -18.65
C LEU A 24 13.00 10.39 -19.31
N ARG A 25 14.19 10.46 -18.69
CA ARG A 25 15.31 11.28 -19.19
C ARG A 25 15.62 10.84 -20.63
N ARG A 26 15.67 11.82 -21.55
CA ARG A 26 16.04 11.62 -22.96
C ARG A 26 17.53 11.28 -23.16
N ASP A 27 18.26 11.05 -22.06
CA ASP A 27 19.67 10.70 -21.98
C ASP A 27 19.92 9.18 -22.14
N LEU A 28 18.85 8.38 -22.30
CA LEU A 28 18.88 6.92 -22.41
C LEU A 28 19.91 6.32 -23.40
N PRO A 29 20.21 6.89 -24.59
CA PRO A 29 21.23 6.32 -25.48
C PRO A 29 22.67 6.42 -24.94
N LEU A 30 22.97 7.34 -24.03
CA LEU A 30 24.28 7.43 -23.37
C LEU A 30 24.38 6.49 -22.16
N LEU A 31 23.27 6.30 -21.43
CA LEU A 31 23.23 5.42 -20.26
C LEU A 31 23.31 3.93 -20.62
N LEU A 32 22.65 3.53 -21.72
CA LEU A 32 22.70 2.17 -22.26
C LEU A 32 24.12 1.71 -22.64
N MET A 33 24.97 2.63 -23.10
CA MET A 33 26.36 2.33 -23.45
C MET A 33 27.27 2.16 -22.22
N LEU A 34 26.82 2.60 -21.04
CA LEU A 34 27.53 2.42 -19.76
C LEU A 34 27.14 1.11 -19.07
N GLY A 35 25.85 0.73 -19.08
CA GLY A 35 25.34 -0.51 -18.47
C GLY A 35 25.88 -1.81 -19.11
N LEU A 36 26.36 -1.74 -20.36
CA LEU A 36 27.06 -2.86 -21.01
C LEU A 36 28.49 -3.09 -20.50
N LEU A 37 29.09 -2.12 -19.79
CA LEU A 37 30.41 -2.25 -19.16
C LEU A 37 30.32 -2.48 -17.64
N PHE A 38 29.28 -1.95 -17.01
CA PHE A 38 28.96 -2.17 -15.60
C PHE A 38 27.60 -2.87 -15.53
N GLY A 39 27.63 -4.21 -15.51
CA GLY A 39 26.42 -5.03 -15.60
C GLY A 39 25.33 -4.56 -14.63
N ASP A 40 24.17 -4.19 -15.19
CA ASP A 40 23.10 -3.52 -14.46
C ASP A 40 22.55 -4.39 -13.34
N LEU A 41 23.08 -4.24 -12.11
CA LEU A 41 22.35 -4.58 -10.89
C LEU A 41 21.30 -3.49 -10.60
N SER A 42 20.48 -3.21 -11.62
CA SER A 42 19.14 -2.65 -11.45
C SER A 42 18.31 -3.71 -10.73
N SER A 43 18.52 -3.80 -9.42
CA SER A 43 17.54 -4.43 -8.55
C SER A 43 16.31 -3.54 -8.58
N SER A 44 15.46 -3.76 -9.58
CA SER A 44 14.03 -3.49 -9.50
C SER A 44 13.45 -4.43 -8.44
N LYS A 45 13.82 -4.14 -7.19
CA LYS A 45 13.23 -4.73 -6.01
C LYS A 45 11.78 -4.28 -6.06
N VAL A 46 10.94 -5.14 -6.62
CA VAL A 46 9.52 -5.18 -6.30
C VAL A 46 9.49 -5.39 -4.79
N GLU A 47 9.44 -4.30 -4.05
CA GLU A 47 9.38 -4.35 -2.60
C GLU A 47 8.06 -5.01 -2.25
N SER A 48 8.14 -6.31 -1.95
CA SER A 48 7.05 -7.05 -1.35
C SER A 48 6.72 -6.38 -0.03
N CYS A 49 5.68 -5.55 -0.06
CA CYS A 49 5.18 -4.79 1.08
C CYS A 49 3.85 -5.39 1.53
N GLY A 50 3.61 -5.39 2.84
CA GLY A 50 2.57 -6.20 3.44
C GLY A 50 3.13 -7.19 4.44
N GLY A 51 2.30 -8.16 4.86
CA GLY A 51 2.69 -9.22 5.78
C GLY A 51 1.56 -9.64 6.71
N VAL A 52 1.91 -10.29 7.81
CA VAL A 52 0.97 -10.66 8.89
C VAL A 52 1.29 -9.84 10.12
N VAL A 53 0.27 -9.19 10.70
CA VAL A 53 0.35 -8.48 11.97
C VAL A 53 -0.51 -9.25 12.97
N GLN A 54 0.11 -9.86 13.98
CA GLN A 54 -0.58 -10.71 14.94
C GLN A 54 -0.42 -10.19 16.38
N GLY A 55 -1.53 -10.09 17.12
CA GLY A 55 -1.49 -9.77 18.55
C GLY A 55 -2.72 -9.00 19.05
N LEU A 56 -2.54 -8.35 20.20
CA LEU A 56 -3.51 -7.40 20.76
C LEU A 56 -3.28 -5.96 20.27
N ASN A 57 -2.03 -5.63 19.93
CA ASN A 57 -1.60 -4.32 19.44
C ASN A 57 -0.54 -4.53 18.34
N GLY A 58 -0.40 -3.56 17.44
CA GLY A 58 0.64 -3.53 16.41
C GLY A 58 0.61 -2.20 15.65
N SER A 59 1.66 -1.93 14.87
CA SER A 59 1.74 -0.80 13.96
C SER A 59 1.92 -1.30 12.52
N ILE A 60 1.34 -0.57 11.56
CA ILE A 60 1.54 -0.78 10.13
C ILE A 60 2.03 0.53 9.55
N GLU A 61 3.13 0.47 8.80
CA GLU A 61 3.70 1.59 8.09
C GLU A 61 3.71 1.29 6.59
N SER A 62 3.60 2.34 5.78
CA SER A 62 3.78 2.23 4.33
C SER A 62 5.26 1.97 4.00
N PRO A 63 5.58 1.24 2.91
CA PRO A 63 6.96 1.07 2.48
C PRO A 63 7.58 2.45 2.23
N GLY A 64 8.80 2.68 2.73
CA GLY A 64 9.48 3.97 2.61
C GLY A 64 8.98 5.08 3.55
N PHE A 65 8.10 4.81 4.52
CA PHE A 65 7.80 5.76 5.60
C PHE A 65 9.10 6.15 6.36
N PRO A 66 9.32 7.42 6.74
CA PRO A 66 8.46 8.60 6.57
C PRO A 66 8.63 9.36 5.24
N HIS A 67 9.50 8.89 4.33
CA HIS A 67 9.89 9.63 3.13
C HIS A 67 8.92 9.48 1.94
N GLY A 68 8.02 8.50 2.00
CA GLY A 68 6.94 8.31 1.03
C GLY A 68 7.00 6.96 0.32
N TYR A 69 5.82 6.44 -0.05
CA TYR A 69 5.64 5.11 -0.63
C TYR A 69 5.73 5.15 -2.17
N PRO A 70 6.39 4.16 -2.80
CA PRO A 70 6.71 4.17 -4.23
C PRO A 70 5.47 4.04 -5.11
N ASN A 71 5.57 4.56 -6.34
CA ASN A 71 4.59 4.36 -7.41
C ASN A 71 4.30 2.86 -7.60
N TYR A 72 3.03 2.52 -7.83
CA TYR A 72 2.54 1.15 -7.96
C TYR A 72 2.67 0.25 -6.72
N ALA A 73 2.92 0.81 -5.53
CA ALA A 73 2.82 0.05 -4.28
C ALA A 73 1.43 -0.63 -4.18
N ASN A 74 1.41 -1.92 -3.87
CA ASN A 74 0.19 -2.73 -3.72
C ASN A 74 0.38 -3.64 -2.52
N CYS A 75 0.28 -3.06 -1.33
CA CYS A 75 0.64 -3.67 -0.06
C CYS A 75 -0.59 -4.29 0.61
N THR A 76 -0.46 -5.50 1.13
CA THR A 76 -1.55 -6.21 1.81
C THR A 76 -1.09 -6.72 3.17
N TRP A 77 -1.77 -6.30 4.24
CA TRP A 77 -1.53 -6.79 5.59
C TRP A 77 -2.73 -7.60 6.08
N LEU A 78 -2.46 -8.81 6.57
CA LEU A 78 -3.43 -9.62 7.30
C LEU A 78 -3.27 -9.35 8.80
N ILE A 79 -4.32 -8.83 9.43
CA ILE A 79 -4.35 -8.53 10.85
C ILE A 79 -5.06 -9.68 11.56
N ILE A 80 -4.36 -10.33 12.51
CA ILE A 80 -4.87 -11.50 13.24
C ILE A 80 -4.90 -11.17 14.74
N THR A 81 -6.07 -11.30 15.34
CA THR A 81 -6.23 -11.21 16.80
C THR A 81 -6.94 -12.44 17.37
N GLY A 82 -6.97 -12.57 18.69
CA GLY A 82 -7.62 -13.68 19.39
C GLY A 82 -9.13 -13.74 19.15
N GLU A 83 -9.71 -14.92 19.36
CA GLU A 83 -11.16 -15.12 19.34
C GLU A 83 -11.89 -14.12 20.25
N ARG A 84 -13.02 -13.59 19.77
CA ARG A 84 -13.87 -12.59 20.45
C ARG A 84 -13.26 -11.19 20.65
N ASN A 85 -12.02 -10.94 20.22
CA ASN A 85 -11.49 -9.57 20.14
C ASN A 85 -12.12 -8.79 18.97
N ARG A 86 -12.04 -7.45 19.04
CA ARG A 86 -12.39 -6.54 17.95
C ARG A 86 -11.15 -5.75 17.53
N ILE A 87 -10.95 -5.61 16.23
CA ILE A 87 -9.88 -4.77 15.69
C ILE A 87 -10.36 -3.32 15.67
N GLN A 88 -9.52 -2.41 16.18
CA GLN A 88 -9.72 -0.97 16.08
C GLN A 88 -8.51 -0.37 15.37
N LEU A 89 -8.75 0.21 14.19
CA LEU A 89 -7.71 0.88 13.39
C LEU A 89 -7.68 2.38 13.70
N THR A 90 -6.49 2.90 13.95
CA THR A 90 -6.25 4.33 14.19
C THR A 90 -5.19 4.83 13.21
N PHE A 91 -5.57 5.76 12.33
CA PHE A 91 -4.66 6.34 11.35
C PHE A 91 -3.92 7.53 11.97
N VAL A 92 -2.68 7.31 12.40
CA VAL A 92 -1.84 8.34 13.04
C VAL A 92 -1.33 9.38 12.01
N THR A 93 -0.97 8.91 10.81
CA THR A 93 -0.53 9.74 9.70
C THR A 93 -1.13 9.19 8.40
N LEU A 94 -1.74 10.05 7.59
CA LEU A 94 -2.38 9.68 6.33
C LEU A 94 -2.16 10.80 5.30
N ALA A 95 -1.70 10.45 4.10
CA ALA A 95 -1.47 11.40 3.01
C ALA A 95 -1.74 10.73 1.66
N LEU A 96 -2.95 10.95 1.10
CA LEU A 96 -3.57 10.38 -0.13
C LEU A 96 -2.66 9.62 -1.12
N GLU A 97 -2.43 10.01 -2.37
CA GLU A 97 -2.89 11.08 -3.29
C GLU A 97 -4.37 10.95 -3.77
N GLU A 98 -5.00 12.06 -4.20
CA GLU A 98 -6.39 12.07 -4.75
C GLU A 98 -6.48 11.35 -6.10
N ASP A 99 -7.60 10.65 -6.37
CA ASP A 99 -7.89 9.79 -7.54
C ASP A 99 -6.91 8.62 -7.83
N PHE A 100 -5.71 8.64 -7.25
CA PHE A 100 -4.66 7.65 -7.52
C PHE A 100 -4.48 6.64 -6.39
N ASP A 101 -4.63 7.05 -5.14
CA ASP A 101 -4.20 6.25 -4.00
C ASP A 101 -5.36 5.95 -3.04
N ILE A 102 -5.35 4.72 -2.52
CA ILE A 102 -6.48 4.15 -1.78
C ILE A 102 -5.99 3.24 -0.66
N VAL A 103 -6.65 3.35 0.50
CA VAL A 103 -6.54 2.37 1.59
C VAL A 103 -7.92 1.74 1.82
N SER A 104 -8.01 0.42 1.72
CA SER A 104 -9.25 -0.35 1.91
C SER A 104 -9.10 -1.34 3.07
N VAL A 105 -10.14 -1.49 3.87
CA VAL A 105 -10.23 -2.46 4.97
C VAL A 105 -11.33 -3.47 4.64
N TYR A 106 -11.00 -4.75 4.71
CA TYR A 106 -11.92 -5.87 4.49
C TYR A 106 -11.99 -6.76 5.74
N ASP A 107 -13.15 -7.35 5.98
CA ASP A 107 -13.41 -8.36 7.04
C ASP A 107 -13.26 -9.75 6.42
N GLY A 108 -12.06 -10.31 6.48
CA GLY A 108 -11.65 -11.49 5.75
C GLY A 108 -11.14 -11.23 4.32
N GLN A 109 -11.32 -12.22 3.43
CA GLN A 109 -10.76 -12.20 2.07
C GLN A 109 -11.42 -11.11 1.18
N PRO A 110 -10.67 -10.33 0.38
CA PRO A 110 -11.21 -9.12 -0.24
C PRO A 110 -12.33 -9.40 -1.25
N SER A 111 -13.52 -8.87 -0.98
CA SER A 111 -14.68 -8.93 -1.87
C SER A 111 -15.51 -7.63 -1.77
N PRO A 112 -16.43 -7.36 -2.71
CA PRO A 112 -17.33 -6.21 -2.59
C PRO A 112 -18.24 -6.28 -1.35
N GLY A 113 -18.61 -7.48 -0.89
CA GLY A 113 -19.57 -7.68 0.20
C GLY A 113 -19.01 -7.55 1.62
N ASN A 114 -17.69 -7.50 1.78
CA ASN A 114 -17.01 -7.39 3.08
C ASN A 114 -16.04 -6.22 3.18
N LEU A 115 -16.10 -5.26 2.24
CA LEU A 115 -15.45 -3.96 2.37
C LEU A 115 -16.06 -3.19 3.56
N LYS A 116 -15.26 -2.90 4.58
CA LYS A 116 -15.68 -2.13 5.77
C LYS A 116 -15.36 -0.64 5.65
N MET A 117 -14.23 -0.32 5.05
CA MET A 117 -13.73 1.05 4.94
C MET A 117 -12.98 1.23 3.64
N ARG A 118 -13.14 2.40 3.02
CA ARG A 118 -12.38 2.86 1.85
C ARG A 118 -12.00 4.31 2.08
N LEU A 119 -10.69 4.55 2.19
CA LEU A 119 -10.09 5.87 2.32
C LEU A 119 -9.48 6.26 0.98
N GLU A 120 -9.97 7.37 0.45
CA GLU A 120 -9.50 8.07 -0.73
C GLU A 120 -9.39 9.55 -0.36
N MET A 121 -8.56 10.34 -1.05
CA MET A 121 -8.43 11.78 -0.73
C MET A 121 -9.60 12.64 -1.28
N ILE A 122 -10.85 12.16 -1.19
CA ILE A 122 -12.01 12.96 -1.60
C ILE A 122 -12.26 14.07 -0.56
N ILE A 123 -11.69 15.26 -0.81
CA ILE A 123 -11.89 16.45 0.03
C ILE A 123 -12.97 17.35 -0.61
N SER A 124 -14.24 16.99 -0.48
CA SER A 124 -15.39 17.87 -0.77
C SER A 124 -16.74 17.17 -0.52
N PHE A 125 -17.80 17.76 0.05
CA PHE A 125 -17.96 18.84 1.04
C PHE A 125 -19.41 18.73 1.58
N THR A 126 -19.70 19.38 2.71
CA THR A 126 -21.01 19.36 3.38
C THR A 126 -22.13 20.05 2.58
N VAL A 127 -23.31 19.42 2.56
CA VAL A 127 -24.60 20.08 2.86
C VAL A 127 -25.31 19.22 3.90
#